data_AF-A0A967IAY5-F1
#
_entry.id   AF-A0A967IAY5-F1
#
_cell.length_a   1.000
_cell.length_b   1.000
_cell.length_c   1.000
_cell.angle_alpha   90.00
_cell.angle_beta   90.00
_cell.angle_gamma   90.00
#
_symmetry.space_group_name_H-M   'P 1'
#
loop_
_entity.id
_entity.type
_entity.pdbx_description
1 polymer ?
#
loop_
_entity_poly.entity_id
_entity_poly.type
_entity_poly.pdbx_seq_one_letter_code
_entity_poly.pdbx_strand_id
1 'polypeptide(L)'
;VVVTNPTHFAVALKYEPEEMSAPMLVAKGADLIALKIREVAEENDIAIVENPPLARALFSSVDLDEEVPQEHYQAVAEIISYVWNIEGRSMPKETASAG
;
A
#
# COMPACT_ATOMS: atom_id res chain seq x y z
N VAL A 1 -2.70 3.75 -2.27
CA VAL A 1 -3.21 2.39 -2.61
C VAL A 1 -3.64 1.69 -1.32
N VAL A 2 -4.66 0.84 -1.37
CA VAL A 2 -5.03 -0.04 -0.26
C VAL A 2 -4.73 -1.50 -0.62
N VAL A 3 -4.00 -2.21 0.24
CA VAL A 3 -3.69 -3.64 0.09
C VAL A 3 -4.56 -4.44 1.05
N THR A 4 -5.19 -5.51 0.57
CA THR A 4 -6.16 -6.28 1.37
C THR A 4 -5.84 -7.77 1.47
N ASN A 5 -6.13 -8.34 2.64
CA ASN A 5 -6.45 -9.75 2.83
C ASN A 5 -7.97 -9.80 3.03
N PRO A 6 -8.76 -10.24 2.03
CA PRO A 6 -10.20 -10.01 2.01
C PRO A 6 -10.88 -10.41 3.32
N THR A 7 -11.80 -9.56 3.78
CA THR A 7 -12.56 -9.71 5.04
C THR A 7 -11.75 -9.72 6.34
N HIS A 8 -10.42 -9.70 6.28
CA HIS A 8 -9.56 -9.82 7.47
C HIS A 8 -8.69 -8.59 7.69
N PHE A 9 -7.96 -8.12 6.68
CA PHE A 9 -7.05 -6.98 6.83
C PHE A 9 -7.14 -6.01 5.65
N ALA A 10 -7.01 -4.72 5.95
CA ALA A 10 -6.75 -3.68 4.98
C ALA A 10 -5.64 -2.77 5.51
N VAL A 11 -4.68 -2.44 4.65
CA VAL A 11 -3.61 -1.46 4.91
C VAL A 11 -3.59 -0.43 3.79
N ALA A 12 -3.60 0.85 4.14
CA ALA A 12 -3.52 1.95 3.20
C ALA A 12 -2.10 2.51 3.20
N LEU A 13 -1.51 2.59 2.01
CA LEU A 13 -0.18 3.12 1.78
C LEU A 13 -0.25 4.43 1.00
N LYS A 14 0.49 5.42 1.49
CA LYS A 14 0.80 6.68 0.81
C LYS A 14 2.20 6.62 0.26
N TYR A 15 2.39 7.09 -0.98
CA TYR A 15 3.72 7.26 -1.55
C TYR A 15 3.76 8.44 -2.52
N GLU A 16 4.66 9.38 -2.25
CA GLU A 16 4.96 10.56 -3.07
C GLU A 16 6.45 10.48 -3.44
N PRO A 17 6.81 10.02 -4.65
CA PRO A 17 8.19 9.63 -4.98
C PRO A 17 9.16 10.82 -5.01
N GLU A 18 8.66 12.05 -5.12
CA GLU A 18 9.47 13.27 -5.09
C GLU A 18 9.78 13.73 -3.65
N GLU A 19 9.02 13.26 -2.66
CA GLU A 19 9.08 13.74 -1.27
C GLU A 19 9.44 12.64 -0.26
N MET A 20 9.24 11.37 -0.62
CA MET A 20 9.33 10.23 0.29
C MET A 20 10.39 9.23 -0.16
N SER A 21 11.21 8.78 0.79
CA SER A 21 12.18 7.69 0.60
C SER A 21 11.52 6.32 0.47
N ALA A 22 10.39 6.13 1.15
CA ALA A 22 9.63 4.89 1.14
C ALA A 22 8.13 5.16 1.29
N PRO A 23 7.26 4.21 0.87
CA PRO A 23 5.84 4.28 1.15
C PRO A 23 5.57 4.27 2.66
N MET A 24 4.56 5.01 3.10
CA MET A 24 4.15 5.13 4.50
C MET A 24 2.79 4.49 4.73
N LEU A 25 2.63 3.82 5.87
CA LEU A 25 1.35 3.25 6.28
C LEU A 25 0.49 4.33 6.95
N VAL A 26 -0.59 4.73 6.31
CA VAL A 26 -1.47 5.82 6.79
C VAL A 26 -2.78 5.31 7.40
N ALA A 27 -3.14 4.05 7.14
CA ALA A 27 -4.24 3.39 7.83
C ALA A 27 -4.01 1.87 7.86
N LYS A 28 -4.44 1.22 8.94
CA LYS A 28 -4.56 -0.25 9.01
C LYS A 28 -5.79 -0.64 9.82
N GLY A 29 -6.42 -1.74 9.45
CA GLY A 29 -7.62 -2.23 10.11
C GLY A 29 -7.82 -3.73 9.94
N ALA A 30 -8.48 -4.33 10.92
CA ALA A 30 -8.96 -5.70 10.87
C ALA A 30 -10.49 -5.75 10.83
N ASP A 31 -11.05 -6.82 10.28
CA ASP A 31 -12.48 -7.12 10.24
C ASP A 31 -13.35 -5.92 9.84
N LEU A 32 -14.17 -5.37 10.74
CA LEU A 32 -15.05 -4.23 10.47
C LEU A 32 -14.29 -2.97 10.05
N ILE A 33 -13.11 -2.72 10.63
CA ILE A 33 -12.28 -1.57 10.24
C ILE A 33 -11.68 -1.80 8.86
N ALA A 34 -11.29 -3.04 8.53
CA ALA A 34 -10.82 -3.37 7.19
C ALA A 34 -11.91 -3.14 6.13
N LEU A 35 -13.16 -3.50 6.44
CA LEU A 35 -14.30 -3.19 5.58
C LEU A 35 -14.50 -1.69 5.40
N LYS A 36 -14.40 -0.90 6.49
CA LYS A 36 -14.59 0.55 6.40
C LYS A 36 -13.47 1.25 5.61
N ILE A 37 -12.22 0.81 5.75
CA ILE A 37 -11.09 1.34 4.95
C ILE A 37 -11.33 1.10 3.46
N ARG A 38 -11.84 -0.09 3.08
CA ARG A 38 -12.14 -0.42 1.69
C ARG A 38 -13.27 0.44 1.13
N GLU A 39 -14.35 0.59 1.89
CA GLU A 39 -15.48 1.45 1.50
C GLU A 39 -15.00 2.89 1.25
N VAL A 40 -14.22 3.46 2.17
CA VAL A 40 -13.65 4.81 2.00
C VAL A 40 -12.69 4.89 0.81
N ALA A 41 -11.90 3.84 0.56
CA ALA A 41 -11.01 3.80 -0.60
C ALA A 41 -11.78 3.78 -1.93
N GLU A 42 -12.88 3.02 -2.01
CA GLU A 42 -13.78 3.00 -3.17
C GLU A 42 -14.44 4.37 -3.38
N GLU A 43 -14.90 5.03 -2.32
CA GLU A 43 -15.50 6.37 -2.37
C GLU A 43 -14.54 7.47 -2.86
N ASN A 44 -13.22 7.26 -2.74
CA ASN A 44 -12.19 8.23 -3.10
C ASN A 44 -11.35 7.79 -4.31
N ASP A 45 -11.84 6.81 -5.09
CA ASP A 45 -11.14 6.28 -6.27
C ASP A 45 -9.71 5.79 -5.98
N ILE A 46 -9.45 5.32 -4.75
CA ILE A 46 -8.16 4.76 -4.36
C ILE A 46 -8.12 3.28 -4.75
N ALA A 47 -7.15 2.91 -5.58
CA ALA A 47 -6.97 1.53 -6.00
C ALA A 47 -6.86 0.56 -4.80
N ILE A 48 -7.65 -0.51 -4.85
CA ILE A 48 -7.61 -1.64 -3.90
C ILE A 48 -6.99 -2.84 -4.59
N VAL A 49 -5.93 -3.39 -4.00
CA VAL A 49 -5.24 -4.57 -4.51
C VAL A 49 -5.30 -5.70 -3.48
N GLU A 50 -5.75 -6.86 -3.91
CA GLU A 50 -5.75 -8.06 -3.08
C GLU A 50 -4.35 -8.69 -3.08
N ASN A 51 -3.73 -8.76 -1.89
CA ASN A 51 -2.49 -9.48 -1.66
C ASN A 51 -2.44 -9.96 -0.20
N PRO A 52 -3.04 -11.12 0.11
CA PRO A 52 -3.17 -11.59 1.49
C PRO A 52 -1.85 -11.76 2.24
N PRO A 53 -0.74 -12.27 1.65
CA PRO A 53 0.56 -12.32 2.31
C PRO A 53 1.08 -10.93 2.71
N LEU A 54 1.09 -9.97 1.77
CA LEU A 54 1.61 -8.63 2.02
C LEU A 54 0.74 -7.87 3.02
N ALA A 55 -0.59 -7.95 2.89
CA ALA A 55 -1.50 -7.30 3.83
C ALA A 55 -1.30 -7.80 5.27
N ARG A 56 -1.11 -9.12 5.46
CA ARG A 56 -0.79 -9.68 6.79
C ARG A 56 0.55 -9.17 7.31
N ALA A 57 1.58 -9.22 6.48
CA ALA A 57 2.94 -8.81 6.86
C ALA A 57 2.97 -7.34 7.29
N LEU A 58 2.43 -6.44 6.46
CA LEU A 58 2.38 -5.01 6.74
C LEU A 58 1.52 -4.71 7.97
N PHE A 59 0.36 -5.35 8.10
CA PHE A 59 -0.52 -5.15 9.27
C PHE A 59 0.20 -5.51 10.58
N SER A 60 1.00 -6.59 10.59
CA SER A 60 1.68 -7.06 11.79
C SER A 60 3.01 -6.36 12.10
N SER A 61 3.67 -5.77 11.10
CA SER A 61 5.07 -5.30 11.23
C SER A 61 5.27 -3.79 11.08
N VAL A 62 4.24 -3.04 10.65
CA VAL A 62 4.36 -1.59 10.39
C VAL A 62 3.31 -0.84 11.18
N ASP A 63 3.71 0.17 11.96
CA ASP A 63 2.78 1.02 12.70
C ASP A 63 2.25 2.19 11.87
N LEU A 64 1.20 2.83 12.40
CA LEU A 64 0.60 3.99 11.74
C LEU A 64 1.64 5.12 11.66
N ASP A 65 1.64 5.81 10.53
CA ASP A 65 2.55 6.92 10.20
C ASP A 65 4.04 6.52 10.14
N GLU A 66 4.33 5.23 10.01
CA GLU A 66 5.69 4.71 9.79
C GLU A 66 5.92 4.32 8.32
N GLU A 67 7.17 4.47 7.89
CA GLU A 67 7.63 3.95 6.60
C GLU A 67 7.62 2.42 6.59
N VAL A 68 7.34 1.84 5.42
CA VAL A 68 7.44 0.41 5.19
C VAL A 68 8.89 -0.05 5.50
N PRO A 69 9.12 -1.22 6.14
CA PRO A 69 10.45 -1.78 6.29
C PRO A 69 11.05 -2.25 4.97
N GLN A 70 12.39 -2.21 4.85
CA GLN A 70 13.12 -2.61 3.63
C GLN A 70 12.75 -4.02 3.12
N GLU A 71 12.47 -4.95 4.04
CA GLU A 71 12.07 -6.33 3.69
C GLU A 71 10.79 -6.41 2.84
N HIS A 72 9.93 -5.39 2.90
CA HIS A 72 8.68 -5.33 2.14
C HIS A 72 8.75 -4.40 0.92
N TYR A 73 9.89 -3.73 0.67
CA TYR A 73 10.04 -2.72 -0.39
C TYR A 73 9.69 -3.25 -1.77
N GLN A 74 10.26 -4.40 -2.15
CA GLN A 74 10.03 -4.97 -3.48
C GLN A 74 8.54 -5.24 -3.70
N ALA A 75 7.89 -5.93 -2.77
CA ALA A 75 6.48 -6.29 -2.88
C ALA A 75 5.58 -5.05 -2.94
N VAL A 76 5.88 -4.01 -2.14
CA VAL A 76 5.12 -2.75 -2.16
C VAL A 76 5.37 -1.97 -3.46
N ALA A 77 6.61 -1.91 -3.95
CA ALA A 77 6.95 -1.24 -5.19
C ALA A 77 6.26 -1.87 -6.41
N GLU A 78 6.16 -3.21 -6.45
CA GLU A 78 5.42 -3.94 -7.48
C GLU A 78 3.92 -3.56 -7.48
N ILE A 79 3.30 -3.46 -6.30
CA ILE A 79 1.90 -3.05 -6.14
C ILE A 79 1.69 -1.61 -6.61
N ILE A 80 2.53 -0.67 -6.17
CA ILE A 80 2.43 0.74 -6.55
C ILE A 80 2.63 0.88 -8.06
N SER A 81 3.62 0.20 -8.64
CA SER A 81 3.90 0.22 -10.07
C SER A 81 2.72 -0.33 -10.88
N TYR A 82 2.10 -1.41 -10.42
CA TYR A 82 0.89 -1.97 -11.02
C TYR A 82 -0.25 -0.96 -11.02
N VAL A 83 -0.51 -0.32 -9.87
CA VAL A 83 -1.56 0.70 -9.72
C VAL A 83 -1.31 1.91 -10.61
N TRP A 84 -0.08 2.41 -10.69
CA TRP A 84 0.22 3.55 -11.55
C TRP A 84 0.07 3.21 -13.03
N ASN A 85 0.46 2.02 -13.44
CA ASN A 85 0.28 1.58 -14.83
C ASN A 85 -1.21 1.52 -15.24
N ILE A 86 -2.11 1.07 -14.36
CA ILE A 86 -3.56 1.09 -14.64
C ILE A 86 -4.15 2.51 -14.62
N GLU A 87 -3.56 3.42 -13.83
CA GLU A 87 -3.94 4.85 -13.76
C GLU A 87 -3.32 5.68 -14.92
N GLY A 88 -2.50 5.08 -15.80
CA GLY A 88 -1.80 5.80 -16.87
C GLY A 88 -0.67 6.71 -16.36
N ARG A 89 -0.18 6.48 -15.14
CA ARG A 89 0.94 7.17 -14.50
C ARG A 89 2.21 6.33 -14.66
N SER A 90 3.37 6.97 -14.68
CA SER A 90 4.66 6.28 -14.72
C SER A 90 5.47 6.53 -13.45
N MET A 91 6.14 5.49 -12.94
CA MET A 91 7.12 5.65 -11.87
C MET A 91 8.29 6.51 -12.37
N PRO A 92 8.79 7.48 -11.56
CA PRO A 92 10.08 8.10 -11.84
C PRO A 92 11.16 7.01 -11.93
N LYS A 93 12.03 7.11 -12.94
CA LYS A 93 13.03 6.07 -13.27
C LYS A 93 14.12 5.86 -12.21
N GLU A 94 14.15 6.65 -11.13
CA GLU A 94 15.21 6.65 -10.11
C GLU A 94 14.96 5.73 -8.91
N THR A 95 13.72 5.36 -8.59
CA THR A 95 13.44 4.52 -7.39
C THR A 95 13.66 3.02 -7.63
N ALA A 96 13.68 2.56 -8.89
CA ALA A 96 13.80 1.14 -9.25
C ALA A 96 15.19 0.53 -9.02
N SER A 97 16.15 1.29 -8.48
CA SER A 97 17.55 0.89 -8.31
C SER A 97 17.98 0.67 -6.85
N ALA A 98 17.10 0.87 -5.87
CA ALA A 98 17.37 0.50 -4.48
C ALA A 98 17.13 -1.01 -4.27
N GLY A 99 18.03 -1.82 -4.82
CA GLY A 99 18.20 -3.24 -4.52
C GLY A 99 19.27 -3.50 -3.47
#